data_AF-A0AAD9Q6D3-F1
#
_entry.id   AF-A0AAD9Q6D3-F1
#
_cell.length_a   1.000
_cell.length_b   1.000
_cell.length_c   1.000
_cell.angle_alpha   90.00
_cell.angle_beta   90.00
_cell.angle_gamma   90.00
#
_symmetry.space_group_name_H-M   'P 1'
#
loop_
_entity.id
_entity.type
_entity.pdbx_description
1 polymer ?
#
loop_
_entity_poly.entity_id
_entity_poly.type
_entity_poly.pdbx_seq_one_letter_code
_entity_poly.pdbx_strand_id
1 'polypeptide(L)'
;MSDLNGAINVFLPEKIVKRHPTDHPWMTTNIKIAIRKRQSAFLRHGKESVIYKFWRNKLQRDIRSVKRLFYQNKVADVERTNPKCWWMSIKKMAGITTKSEWHHQFLNETTDV
;
A
#
# COMPACT_ATOMS: atom_id res chain seq x y z
N MET A 1 15.30 -33.27 13.09
CA MET A 1 14.51 -32.02 13.04
C MET A 1 14.59 -31.41 11.64
N SER A 2 14.17 -32.14 10.62
CA SER A 2 14.38 -31.82 9.19
C SER A 2 13.08 -31.78 8.38
N ASP A 3 11.98 -32.35 8.91
CA ASP A 3 10.72 -32.47 8.17
C ASP A 3 9.94 -31.17 8.05
N LEU A 4 9.98 -30.29 9.06
CA LEU A 4 9.23 -29.04 9.03
C LEU A 4 9.78 -28.07 7.97
N ASN A 5 11.10 -27.89 7.92
CA ASN A 5 11.72 -27.02 6.92
C ASN A 5 11.57 -27.58 5.50
N GLY A 6 11.61 -28.91 5.34
CA GLY A 6 11.32 -29.56 4.06
C GLY A 6 9.88 -29.31 3.60
N ALA A 7 8.90 -29.51 4.49
CA ALA A 7 7.49 -29.24 4.21
C ALA A 7 7.22 -27.75 3.91
N ILE A 8 7.84 -26.83 4.67
CA ILE A 8 7.72 -25.39 4.42
C ILE A 8 8.23 -25.04 3.03
N ASN A 9 9.37 -25.58 2.59
CA ASN A 9 9.89 -25.27 1.25
C ASN A 9 9.04 -25.86 0.11
N VAL A 10 8.40 -27.01 0.35
CA VAL A 10 7.52 -27.65 -0.64
C VAL A 10 6.18 -26.93 -0.74
N PHE A 11 5.55 -26.58 0.39
CA PHE A 11 4.21 -26.01 0.43
C PHE A 11 4.18 -24.48 0.48
N LEU A 12 5.24 -23.83 0.98
CA LEU A 12 5.41 -22.38 1.11
C LEU A 12 6.80 -21.93 0.61
N PRO A 13 7.15 -22.20 -0.66
CA PRO A 13 8.45 -21.83 -1.19
C PRO A 13 8.66 -20.32 -1.09
N GLU A 14 9.81 -19.91 -0.55
CA GLU A 14 10.22 -18.52 -0.52
C GLU A 14 10.35 -17.97 -1.95
N LYS A 15 9.66 -16.86 -2.23
CA LYS A 15 9.69 -16.21 -3.55
C LYS A 15 10.38 -14.86 -3.44
N ILE A 16 11.56 -14.77 -4.03
CA ILE A 16 12.28 -13.51 -4.19
C ILE A 16 11.70 -12.77 -5.39
N VAL A 17 11.09 -11.61 -5.13
CA VAL A 17 10.54 -10.73 -6.19
C VAL A 17 11.41 -9.48 -6.31
N LYS A 18 12.09 -9.33 -7.45
CA LYS A 18 12.86 -8.11 -7.76
C LYS A 18 11.90 -6.95 -8.07
N ARG A 19 12.07 -5.83 -7.37
CA ARG A 19 11.32 -4.57 -7.58
C ARG A 19 12.29 -3.44 -7.88
N HIS A 20 11.84 -2.46 -8.66
CA HIS A 20 12.66 -1.28 -8.92
C HIS A 20 12.78 -0.45 -7.62
N PRO A 21 13.95 0.11 -7.27
CA PRO A 21 14.13 0.81 -6.00
C PRO A 21 13.22 2.04 -5.82
N THR A 22 12.81 2.68 -6.92
CA THR A 22 11.86 3.79 -6.89
C THR A 22 10.40 3.36 -6.96
N ASP A 23 10.11 2.07 -7.17
CA ASP A 23 8.72 1.60 -7.16
C ASP A 23 8.17 1.72 -5.74
N HIS A 24 6.93 2.20 -5.65
CA HIS A 24 6.25 2.15 -4.37
C HIS A 24 6.05 0.70 -3.89
N PRO A 25 6.01 0.46 -2.58
CA PRO A 25 5.77 -0.88 -2.01
C PRO A 25 4.43 -1.52 -2.42
N TRP A 26 3.43 -0.70 -2.76
CA TRP A 26 2.14 -1.15 -3.27
C TRP A 26 2.14 -1.41 -4.79
N MET A 27 3.26 -1.18 -5.49
CA MET A 27 3.38 -1.41 -6.92
C MET A 27 3.60 -2.90 -7.20
N THR A 28 2.53 -3.61 -7.56
CA THR A 28 2.60 -5.04 -7.89
C THR A 28 2.74 -5.28 -9.40
N THR A 29 3.16 -6.49 -9.77
CA THR A 29 3.26 -6.91 -11.19
C THR A 29 1.92 -6.75 -11.92
N ASN A 30 0.80 -7.02 -11.24
CA ASN A 30 -0.55 -6.86 -11.81
C ASN A 30 -0.85 -5.39 -12.16
N ILE A 31 -0.45 -4.44 -11.31
CA ILE A 31 -0.60 -3.00 -11.59
C ILE A 31 0.24 -2.62 -12.82
N LYS A 32 1.48 -3.10 -12.92
CA LYS A 32 2.34 -2.85 -14.09
C LYS A 32 1.74 -3.42 -15.39
N ILE A 33 1.15 -4.62 -15.34
CA ILE A 33 0.45 -5.22 -16.48
C ILE A 33 -0.75 -4.33 -16.88
N ALA A 34 -1.55 -3.88 -15.91
CA ALA A 34 -2.70 -3.02 -16.17
C ALA A 34 -2.28 -1.65 -16.76
N ILE A 35 -1.16 -1.07 -16.32
CA ILE A 35 -0.58 0.14 -16.92
C ILE A 35 -0.25 -0.10 -18.40
N ARG A 36 0.46 -1.19 -18.72
CA ARG A 36 0.82 -1.52 -20.11
C ARG A 36 -0.42 -1.72 -20.98
N LYS A 37 -1.45 -2.41 -20.48
CA LYS A 37 -2.72 -2.60 -21.21
C LYS A 37 -3.45 -1.28 -21.45
N ARG A 38 -3.48 -0.37 -20.47
CA ARG A 38 -4.03 0.98 -20.63
C ARG A 38 -3.27 1.77 -21.71
N GLN A 39 -1.94 1.75 -21.66
CA GLN A 39 -1.08 2.45 -22.63
C GLN A 39 -1.28 1.89 -24.04
N SER A 40 -1.30 0.57 -24.19
CA SER A 40 -1.58 -0.09 -25.47
C SER A 40 -2.96 0.26 -26.01
N ALA A 41 -3.99 0.25 -25.16
CA ALA A 41 -5.35 0.65 -25.55
C ALA A 41 -5.44 2.12 -25.99
N PHE A 42 -4.70 3.00 -25.31
CA PHE A 42 -4.62 4.42 -25.69
C PHE A 42 -3.98 4.60 -27.06
N LEU A 43 -2.82 3.95 -27.30
CA LEU A 43 -2.09 4.07 -28.56
C LEU A 43 -2.87 3.49 -29.75
N ARG A 44 -3.63 2.41 -29.53
CA ARG A 44 -4.38 1.72 -30.60
C ARG A 44 -5.75 2.30 -30.90
N HIS A 45 -6.46 2.77 -29.88
CA HIS A 45 -7.88 3.14 -30.02
C HIS A 45 -8.19 4.57 -29.58
N GLY A 46 -7.21 5.30 -29.03
CA GLY A 46 -7.40 6.65 -28.54
C GLY A 46 -8.13 6.75 -27.20
N LYS A 47 -8.27 7.99 -26.72
CA LYS A 47 -8.84 8.32 -25.41
C LYS A 47 -10.33 8.00 -25.29
N GLU A 48 -11.08 8.16 -26.37
CA GLU A 48 -12.54 8.02 -26.32
C GLU A 48 -13.02 6.58 -26.42
N SER A 49 -12.12 5.65 -26.77
CA SER A 49 -12.41 4.22 -26.85
C SER A 49 -12.90 3.64 -25.53
N VAL A 50 -13.95 2.83 -25.62
CA VAL A 50 -14.49 2.03 -24.51
C VAL A 50 -13.41 1.13 -23.90
N ILE A 51 -12.51 0.59 -24.74
CA ILE A 51 -11.41 -0.28 -24.30
C ILE A 51 -10.43 0.49 -23.43
N TYR A 52 -10.06 1.71 -23.83
CA TYR A 52 -9.19 2.56 -23.02
C TYR A 52 -9.86 2.94 -21.68
N LYS A 53 -11.13 3.38 -21.73
CA LYS A 53 -11.92 3.74 -20.54
C LYS A 53 -12.02 2.56 -19.56
N PHE A 54 -12.25 1.35 -20.07
CA PHE A 54 -12.25 0.11 -19.28
C PHE A 54 -10.92 -0.09 -18.54
N TRP A 55 -9.79 -0.10 -19.23
CA TRP A 55 -8.47 -0.31 -18.61
C TRP A 55 -8.11 0.81 -17.63
N ARG A 56 -8.47 2.06 -17.94
CA ARG A 56 -8.27 3.21 -17.05
C ARG A 56 -9.04 3.04 -15.74
N ASN A 57 -10.32 2.67 -15.82
CA ASN A 57 -11.17 2.49 -14.64
C ASN A 57 -10.78 1.25 -13.84
N LYS A 58 -10.39 0.15 -14.51
CA LYS A 58 -9.85 -1.03 -13.85
C LYS A 58 -8.57 -0.70 -13.09
N LEU A 59 -7.61 -0.05 -13.74
CA LEU A 59 -6.36 0.36 -13.11
C LEU A 59 -6.61 1.26 -11.88
N GLN A 60 -7.53 2.21 -11.97
CA GLN A 60 -7.86 3.09 -10.84
C GLN A 60 -8.49 2.31 -9.65
N ARG A 61 -9.32 1.31 -9.92
CA ARG A 61 -9.86 0.42 -8.87
C ARG A 61 -8.75 -0.43 -8.25
N ASP A 62 -7.93 -1.06 -9.08
CA ASP A 62 -6.84 -1.92 -8.64
C ASP A 62 -5.83 -1.13 -7.78
N ILE A 63 -5.43 0.08 -8.19
CA ILE A 63 -4.54 0.94 -7.40
C ILE A 63 -5.15 1.31 -6.04
N ARG A 64 -6.43 1.69 -6.00
CA ARG A 64 -7.11 2.04 -4.74
C ARG A 64 -7.15 0.85 -3.79
N SER A 65 -7.49 -0.33 -4.30
CA SER A 65 -7.54 -1.56 -3.52
C SER A 65 -6.16 -1.94 -2.96
N VAL A 66 -5.13 -1.95 -3.80
CA VAL A 66 -3.78 -2.35 -3.37
C VAL A 66 -3.17 -1.34 -2.40
N LYS A 67 -3.38 -0.04 -2.60
CA LYS A 67 -2.98 0.99 -1.62
C LYS A 67 -3.67 0.76 -0.28
N ARG A 68 -5.00 0.59 -0.28
CA ARG A 68 -5.76 0.33 0.95
C ARG A 68 -5.22 -0.88 1.70
N LEU A 69 -5.08 -2.02 1.02
CA LEU A 69 -4.57 -3.25 1.62
C LEU A 69 -3.15 -3.07 2.17
N PHE A 70 -2.26 -2.43 1.40
CA PHE A 70 -0.89 -2.20 1.84
C PHE A 70 -0.83 -1.35 3.11
N TYR A 71 -1.53 -0.21 3.13
CA TYR A 71 -1.50 0.67 4.31
C TYR A 71 -2.22 0.04 5.49
N GLN A 72 -3.35 -0.66 5.31
CA GLN A 72 -4.00 -1.41 6.39
C GLN A 72 -3.06 -2.42 7.02
N ASN A 73 -2.40 -3.26 6.20
CA ASN A 73 -1.47 -4.26 6.70
C ASN A 73 -0.23 -3.62 7.34
N LYS A 74 0.30 -2.54 6.76
CA LYS A 74 1.48 -1.88 7.30
C LYS A 74 1.20 -1.15 8.60
N VAL A 75 0.04 -0.49 8.71
CA VAL A 75 -0.41 0.17 9.94
C VAL A 75 -0.62 -0.87 11.03
N ALA A 76 -1.32 -1.97 10.75
CA ALA A 76 -1.53 -3.05 11.73
C ALA A 76 -0.22 -3.70 12.21
N ASP A 77 0.74 -3.90 11.30
CA ASP A 77 2.06 -4.46 11.64
C ASP A 77 2.88 -3.51 12.53
N VAL A 78 2.88 -2.21 12.24
CA VAL A 78 3.60 -1.20 13.03
C VAL A 78 2.91 -0.93 14.37
N GLU A 79 1.57 -0.96 14.44
CA GLU A 79 0.81 -0.86 15.69
C GLU A 79 1.20 -1.97 16.67
N ARG A 80 1.27 -3.21 16.17
CA ARG A 80 1.59 -4.39 16.97
C ARG A 80 3.05 -4.44 17.45
N THR A 81 3.99 -3.86 16.68
CA THR A 81 5.43 -3.97 16.94
C THR A 81 6.05 -2.73 17.59
N ASN A 82 5.57 -1.52 17.27
CA ASN A 82 6.11 -0.28 17.82
C ASN A 82 5.05 0.87 17.78
N PRO A 83 4.28 1.07 18.87
CA PRO A 83 3.22 2.07 18.94
C PRO A 83 3.70 3.52 18.71
N LYS A 84 4.95 3.84 19.09
CA LYS A 84 5.54 5.17 18.88
C LYS A 84 5.78 5.44 17.39
N CYS A 85 6.33 4.47 16.67
CA CYS A 85 6.52 4.56 15.21
C CYS A 85 5.19 4.57 14.45
N TRP A 86 4.19 3.84 14.96
CA TRP A 86 2.82 3.88 14.43
C TRP A 86 2.23 5.29 14.51
N TRP A 87 2.26 5.91 15.70
CA TRP A 87 1.76 7.26 15.89
C TRP A 87 2.49 8.31 15.04
N MET A 88 3.82 8.21 14.91
CA MET A 88 4.58 9.07 13.99
C MET A 88 4.15 8.90 12.53
N SER A 89 3.85 7.66 12.11
CA SER A 89 3.39 7.37 10.75
C SER A 89 2.00 7.97 10.47
N ILE A 90 1.09 7.89 11.44
CA ILE A 90 -0.23 8.53 11.38
C ILE A 90 -0.09 10.04 11.25
N LYS A 91 0.73 10.68 12.10
CA LYS A 91 0.99 12.14 12.01
C LYS A 91 1.54 12.56 10.65
N LYS A 92 2.48 11.79 10.10
CA LYS A 92 3.03 12.05 8.75
C LYS A 92 1.98 11.92 7.65
N MET A 93 1.08 10.94 7.74
CA MET A 93 -0.03 10.78 6.78
C MET A 93 -1.09 11.88 6.90
N ALA A 94 -1.33 12.38 8.11
CA ALA A 94 -2.28 13.47 8.39
C ALA A 94 -1.70 14.88 8.17
N GLY A 95 -0.41 15.00 7.84
CA GLY A 95 0.26 16.30 7.67
C GLY A 95 0.51 17.06 8.97
N ILE A 96 0.47 16.38 10.12
CA ILE A 96 0.67 16.98 11.44
C ILE A 96 2.17 17.07 11.72
N THR A 97 2.70 18.29 11.77
CA THR A 97 4.12 18.56 12.04
C THR A 97 4.44 18.38 13.53
N THR A 98 5.56 17.70 13.82
CA THR A 98 5.99 17.24 15.16
C THR A 98 6.54 18.36 16.05
N LYS A 99 5.82 19.47 16.23
CA LYS A 99 6.21 20.54 17.17
C LYS A 99 5.72 20.33 18.61
N SER A 100 4.88 19.32 18.86
CA SER A 100 4.28 19.06 20.17
C SER A 100 4.45 17.60 20.58
N GLU A 101 4.82 17.40 21.85
CA GLU A 101 4.95 16.08 22.49
C GLU A 101 3.60 15.36 22.54
N TRP A 102 3.63 14.05 22.35
CA TRP A 102 2.44 13.21 22.11
C TRP A 102 1.35 13.30 23.18
N HIS A 103 1.68 13.67 24.41
CA HIS A 103 0.73 13.76 25.54
C HIS A 103 -0.07 15.07 25.55
N HIS A 104 0.40 16.14 24.90
CA HIS A 104 -0.34 17.40 24.80
C HIS A 104 -1.59 17.31 23.91
N GLN A 105 -1.71 16.26 23.11
CA GLN A 105 -2.82 16.08 22.15
C GLN A 105 -4.03 15.37 22.77
N PHE A 106 -3.84 14.64 23.88
CA PHE A 106 -4.91 13.94 24.59
C PHE A 106 -5.57 14.78 25.69
N LEU A 107 -4.98 15.94 26.04
CA LEU A 107 -5.43 16.80 27.13
C LEU A 107 -6.42 17.90 26.69
N ASN A 108 -6.74 18.01 25.39
CA ASN A 108 -7.64 19.03 24.86
C ASN A 108 -9.12 18.57 24.75
N GLU A 109 -9.50 17.42 25.32
CA GLU A 109 -10.90 16.95 25.31
C GLU A 109 -11.67 17.18 26.62
N THR A 110 -11.10 17.88 27.61
CA THR A 110 -11.81 18.15 28.88
C THR A 110 -11.65 19.58 29.36
N THR A 111 -12.18 20.55 28.62
CA THR A 111 -12.76 21.79 29.19
C THR A 111 -13.56 22.51 28.10
N ASP A 112 -14.82 22.14 27.93
CA ASP A 112 -15.86 23.10 27.55
C ASP A 112 -16.95 22.97 28.63
N VAL A 113 -16.96 23.95 29.54
CA VAL A 113 -18.07 24.28 30.45
C VAL A 113 -18.80 25.46 29.83
#